data_AF-A0A194VX12-F1
#
_entry.id   AF-A0A194VX12-F1
#
_cell.length_a   1.000
_cell.length_b   1.000
_cell.length_c   1.000
_cell.angle_alpha   90.00
_cell.angle_beta   90.00
_cell.angle_gamma   90.00
#
_symmetry.space_group_name_H-M   'P 1'
#
loop_
_entity.id
_entity.type
_entity.pdbx_description
1 polymer ?
#
loop_
_entity_poly.entity_id
_entity_poly.type
_entity_poly.pdbx_seq_one_letter_code
_entity_poly.pdbx_strand_id
1 'polypeptide(L)'
;MPEPRLQLQAYILQPNGDSEYRFLVDSTNIRYISIDAGALPCKSLVHFPCHPCVRRVLPPLPKGFWNQGHIVKCPRTGLPVLSTTSLRGDFPGVKHLWHPVIIDHLDLT
;
A
#
# COMPACT_ATOMS: atom_id res chain seq x y z
N MET A 1 -17.99 6.28 14.24
CA MET A 1 -16.54 6.52 14.41
C MET A 1 -15.96 6.96 13.07
N PRO A 2 -15.01 7.90 13.01
CA PRO A 2 -14.46 8.36 11.74
C PRO A 2 -13.66 7.24 11.06
N GLU A 3 -13.78 7.15 9.74
CA GLU A 3 -12.98 6.25 8.90
C GLU A 3 -11.51 6.70 8.86
N PRO A 4 -10.55 5.77 8.76
CA PRO A 4 -9.13 6.12 8.70
C PRO A 4 -8.80 6.93 7.43
N ARG A 5 -7.93 7.93 7.57
CA ARG A 5 -7.39 8.70 6.45
C ARG A 5 -6.29 7.89 5.78
N LEU A 6 -6.53 7.47 4.54
CA LEU A 6 -5.56 6.75 3.72
C LEU A 6 -4.90 7.69 2.72
N GLN A 7 -3.57 7.70 2.68
CA GLN A 7 -2.77 8.40 1.69
C GLN A 7 -1.81 7.41 1.03
N LEU A 8 -1.85 7.31 -0.30
CA LEU A 8 -0.90 6.50 -1.05
C LEU A 8 0.49 7.16 -1.05
N GLN A 9 1.52 6.38 -0.75
CA GLN A 9 2.91 6.85 -0.63
C GLN A 9 3.84 6.23 -1.69
N ALA A 10 3.56 5.02 -2.14
CA ALA A 10 4.28 4.33 -3.20
C ALA A 10 3.45 3.14 -3.70
N TYR A 11 3.73 2.67 -4.91
CA TYR A 11 3.12 1.47 -5.46
C TYR A 11 4.04 0.84 -6.51
N ILE A 12 3.86 -0.47 -6.72
CA ILE A 12 4.46 -1.25 -7.80
C ILE A 12 3.31 -2.02 -8.44
N LEU A 13 3.05 -1.75 -9.72
CA LEU A 13 2.05 -2.48 -10.48
C LEU A 13 2.70 -3.68 -11.18
N GLN A 14 2.10 -4.86 -11.01
CA GLN A 14 2.48 -6.06 -11.73
C GLN A 14 1.31 -6.43 -12.66
N PRO A 15 1.46 -6.35 -14.00
CA PRO A 15 0.37 -6.63 -14.94
C PRO A 15 -0.18 -8.05 -14.82
N ASN A 16 0.68 -9.01 -14.48
CA ASN A 16 0.37 -10.44 -14.47
C ASN A 16 0.58 -11.06 -13.06
N GLY A 17 0.63 -10.23 -12.02
CA GLY A 17 0.91 -10.68 -10.66
C GLY A 17 0.40 -9.71 -9.61
N ASP A 18 0.82 -9.94 -8.37
CA ASP A 18 0.37 -9.15 -7.25
C ASP A 18 0.97 -7.74 -7.31
N SER A 19 0.12 -6.74 -7.18
CA SER A 19 0.57 -5.36 -7.09
C SER A 19 0.81 -4.97 -5.64
N GLU A 20 1.86 -4.21 -5.39
CA GLU A 20 2.23 -3.77 -4.04
C GLU A 20 1.94 -2.29 -3.85
N TYR A 21 1.43 -1.94 -2.66
CA TYR A 21 1.05 -0.59 -2.31
C TYR A 21 1.57 -0.22 -0.93
N ARG A 22 2.00 1.03 -0.76
CA ARG A 22 2.37 1.60 0.54
C ARG A 22 1.42 2.74 0.87
N PHE A 23 0.69 2.60 1.96
CA PHE A 23 -0.22 3.63 2.47
C PHE A 23 0.29 4.23 3.77
N LEU A 24 0.15 5.55 3.91
CA LEU A 24 0.17 6.24 5.19
C LEU A 24 -1.26 6.32 5.71
N VAL A 25 -1.48 5.73 6.88
CA VAL A 25 -2.78 5.64 7.55
C VAL A 25 -2.77 6.57 8.76
N ASP A 26 -3.76 7.45 8.82
CA ASP A 26 -3.94 8.44 9.88
C ASP A 26 -2.66 9.25 10.17
N SER A 27 -1.91 9.55 9.11
CA SER A 27 -0.65 10.31 9.13
C SER A 27 0.47 9.71 10.01
N THR A 28 0.29 8.50 10.51
CA THR A 28 1.16 7.93 11.57
C THR A 28 1.65 6.53 11.25
N ASN A 29 0.85 5.71 10.56
CA ASN A 29 1.14 4.29 10.39
C ASN A 29 1.37 3.96 8.92
N ILE A 30 2.51 3.35 8.60
CA ILE A 30 2.76 2.81 7.27
C ILE A 30 2.20 1.39 7.18
N ARG A 31 1.40 1.13 6.13
CA ARG A 31 0.90 -0.20 5.78
C ARG A 31 1.36 -0.56 4.37
N TYR A 32 1.94 -1.73 4.23
CA TYR A 32 2.31 -2.38 2.99
C TYR A 32 1.21 -3.38 2.65
N ILE A 33 0.59 -3.22 1.49
CA ILE A 33 -0.55 -4.02 1.09
C ILE A 33 -0.25 -4.62 -0.28
N SER A 34 -0.19 -5.94 -0.37
CA SER A 34 -0.21 -6.64 -1.66
C SER A 34 -1.65 -6.96 -2.05
N ILE A 35 -1.94 -6.90 -3.34
CA ILE A 35 -3.28 -7.13 -3.89
C ILE A 35 -3.16 -8.07 -5.09
N ASP A 36 -3.88 -9.21 -5.02
CA ASP A 36 -3.94 -10.17 -6.12
C ASP A 36 -4.48 -9.55 -7.40
N ALA A 37 -3.97 -10.03 -8.53
CA ALA A 37 -4.53 -9.71 -9.83
C ALA A 37 -6.05 -10.03 -9.88
N GLY A 38 -6.85 -9.03 -10.21
CA GLY A 38 -8.31 -9.17 -10.31
C GLY A 38 -9.07 -9.22 -8.97
N ALA A 39 -8.39 -9.03 -7.81
CA ALA A 39 -9.06 -8.90 -6.52
C ALA A 39 -9.94 -7.66 -6.43
N LEU A 40 -9.50 -6.57 -7.06
CA LEU A 40 -10.27 -5.33 -7.13
C LEU A 40 -11.19 -5.33 -8.36
N PRO A 41 -12.43 -4.85 -8.24
CA PRO A 41 -13.37 -4.74 -9.36
C PRO A 41 -13.00 -3.65 -10.38
N CYS A 42 -11.97 -2.83 -10.10
CA CYS A 42 -11.55 -1.76 -10.99
C CYS A 42 -10.76 -2.34 -12.17
N LYS A 43 -11.33 -2.24 -13.38
CA LYS A 43 -10.72 -2.76 -14.61
C LYS A 43 -9.43 -2.04 -15.04
N SER A 44 -9.07 -0.94 -14.39
CA SER A 44 -7.81 -0.22 -14.63
C SER A 44 -7.06 -0.01 -13.32
N LEU A 45 -6.24 -0.99 -12.93
CA LEU A 45 -5.22 -0.82 -11.88
C LEU A 45 -4.20 0.26 -12.26
N VAL A 46 -4.06 0.57 -13.55
CA VAL A 46 -3.16 1.60 -14.09
C VAL A 46 -3.52 3.00 -13.57
N HIS A 47 -4.81 3.27 -13.33
CA HIS A 47 -5.28 4.54 -12.77
C HIS A 47 -5.58 4.47 -11.27
N PHE A 48 -5.62 3.25 -10.70
CA PHE A 48 -5.85 3.03 -9.28
C PHE A 48 -5.01 3.98 -8.41
N PRO A 49 -3.68 4.11 -8.57
CA PRO A 49 -2.89 4.96 -7.69
C PRO A 49 -3.23 6.47 -7.71
N CYS A 50 -3.88 6.97 -8.77
CA CYS A 50 -4.28 8.38 -8.90
C CYS A 50 -5.78 8.60 -8.64
N HIS A 51 -6.56 7.54 -8.39
CA HIS A 51 -8.01 7.63 -8.35
C HIS A 51 -8.52 7.94 -6.93
N PRO A 52 -9.37 8.96 -6.73
CA PRO A 52 -10.00 9.25 -5.42
C PRO A 52 -10.78 8.05 -4.84
N CYS A 53 -11.16 7.10 -5.69
CA CYS A 53 -11.90 5.90 -5.28
C CYS A 53 -11.04 4.75 -4.77
N VAL A 54 -9.70 4.82 -4.72
CA VAL A 54 -8.86 3.76 -4.09
C VAL A 54 -9.43 3.35 -2.74
N ARG A 55 -9.81 4.34 -1.92
CA ARG A 55 -10.42 4.12 -0.61
C ARG A 55 -11.78 3.42 -0.68
N ARG A 56 -12.57 3.65 -1.74
CA ARG A 56 -13.91 3.05 -1.91
C ARG A 56 -13.84 1.59 -2.31
N VAL A 57 -12.75 1.16 -2.96
CA VAL A 57 -12.59 -0.22 -3.45
C VAL A 57 -11.81 -1.10 -2.50
N LEU A 58 -11.01 -0.51 -1.61
CA LEU A 58 -10.28 -1.26 -0.60
C LEU A 58 -11.22 -1.79 0.49
N PRO A 59 -11.00 -3.02 0.97
CA PRO A 59 -11.67 -3.50 2.16
C PRO A 59 -11.27 -2.66 3.38
N PRO A 60 -12.12 -2.60 4.42
CA PRO A 60 -11.79 -1.93 5.67
C PRO A 60 -10.47 -2.47 6.25
N LEU A 61 -9.58 -1.56 6.63
CA LEU A 61 -8.31 -1.93 7.25
C LEU A 61 -8.51 -2.16 8.75
N PRO A 62 -8.04 -3.29 9.32
CA PRO A 62 -8.15 -3.54 10.74
C PRO A 62 -7.30 -2.55 11.53
N LYS A 63 -7.79 -2.18 12.71
CA LYS A 63 -7.00 -1.42 13.69
C LYS A 63 -5.92 -2.30 14.30
N GLY A 64 -4.95 -1.67 14.95
CA GLY A 64 -3.92 -2.37 15.72
C GLY A 64 -2.59 -2.54 14.99
N PHE A 65 -1.75 -3.40 15.58
CA PHE A 65 -0.34 -3.49 15.29
C PHE A 65 -0.07 -4.50 14.17
N TRP A 66 0.07 -3.99 12.96
CA TRP A 66 0.47 -4.73 11.77
C TRP A 66 1.14 -3.75 10.81
N ASN A 67 1.85 -4.23 9.81
CA ASN A 67 2.41 -3.35 8.78
C ASN A 67 2.32 -3.99 7.41
N GLN A 68 2.00 -5.27 7.31
CA GLN A 68 1.74 -5.96 6.05
C GLN A 68 0.34 -6.57 6.02
N GLY A 69 -0.33 -6.41 4.89
CA GLY A 69 -1.60 -7.06 4.61
C GLY A 69 -1.66 -7.57 3.18
N HIS A 70 -2.52 -8.54 2.93
CA HIS A 70 -2.75 -9.11 1.61
C HIS A 70 -4.24 -9.10 1.28
N ILE A 71 -4.60 -8.56 0.12
CA ILE A 71 -5.98 -8.47 -0.35
C ILE A 71 -6.18 -9.46 -1.48
N VAL A 72 -7.19 -10.31 -1.29
CA VAL A 72 -7.60 -11.33 -2.26
C VAL A 72 -9.05 -11.12 -2.66
N LYS A 73 -9.46 -11.75 -3.77
CA LYS A 73 -10.88 -11.86 -4.10
C LYS A 73 -11.52 -12.95 -3.25
N CYS A 74 -12.55 -12.62 -2.48
CA CYS A 74 -13.32 -13.65 -1.77
C CYS A 74 -14.05 -14.55 -2.78
N PRO A 75 -13.82 -15.89 -2.79
CA PRO A 75 -14.47 -16.79 -3.75
C PRO A 75 -15.99 -16.83 -3.62
N ARG A 76 -16.50 -16.61 -2.39
CA ARG A 76 -17.94 -16.67 -2.10
C ARG A 76 -18.69 -15.42 -2.51
N THR A 77 -18.11 -14.23 -2.28
CA THR A 77 -18.81 -12.96 -2.52
C THR A 77 -18.32 -12.23 -3.77
N GLY A 78 -17.16 -12.62 -4.30
CA GLY A 78 -16.48 -11.92 -5.39
C GLY A 78 -15.90 -10.55 -4.99
N LEU A 79 -16.01 -10.15 -3.72
CA LEU A 79 -15.55 -8.86 -3.20
C LEU A 79 -14.11 -8.97 -2.66
N PRO A 80 -13.33 -7.87 -2.70
CA PRO A 80 -12.00 -7.85 -2.11
C PRO A 80 -12.08 -8.00 -0.59
N VAL A 81 -11.22 -8.83 -0.02
CA VAL A 81 -11.10 -9.03 1.43
C VAL A 81 -9.64 -9.05 1.83
N LEU A 82 -9.34 -8.49 3.00
CA LEU A 82 -8.01 -8.59 3.60
C LEU A 82 -7.88 -10.00 4.20
N SER A 83 -7.11 -10.87 3.55
CA SER A 83 -6.98 -12.30 3.90
C SER A 83 -6.05 -12.51 5.08
N THR A 84 -4.96 -11.76 5.12
CA THR A 84 -3.91 -11.90 6.12
C THR A 84 -3.36 -10.53 6.49
N THR A 85 -2.97 -10.42 7.76
CA THR A 85 -2.21 -9.30 8.29
C THR A 85 -1.09 -9.85 9.15
N SER A 86 0.11 -9.32 8.96
CA SER A 86 1.28 -9.73 9.74
C SER A 86 2.09 -8.52 10.16
N LEU A 87 2.94 -8.76 11.16
CA LEU A 87 4.14 -7.97 11.36
C LEU A 87 5.17 -8.48 10.36
N ARG A 88 5.36 -7.75 9.28
CA ARG A 88 6.55 -7.89 8.46
C ARG A 88 7.75 -7.56 9.34
N GLY A 89 8.51 -8.61 9.62
CA GLY A 89 9.79 -8.53 10.32
C GLY A 89 10.66 -7.47 9.66
N ASP A 90 11.18 -6.58 10.51
CA ASP A 90 12.21 -5.58 10.26
C ASP A 90 12.33 -5.14 8.79
N PHE A 91 11.40 -4.32 8.33
CA PHE A 91 11.78 -3.40 7.27
C PHE A 91 12.94 -2.57 7.80
N PRO A 92 14.06 -2.48 7.08
CA PRO A 92 15.09 -1.51 7.43
C PRO A 92 14.45 -0.13 7.35
N GLY A 93 14.13 0.42 8.52
CA GLY A 93 13.88 1.85 8.64
C GLY A 93 15.12 2.58 8.14
N VAL A 94 14.95 3.80 7.66
CA VAL A 94 16.06 4.71 7.42
C VAL A 94 16.68 5.01 8.79
N LYS A 95 17.58 4.14 9.26
CA LYS A 95 18.29 4.30 10.53
C LYS A 95 19.35 5.39 10.40
N HIS A 96 19.82 5.63 9.18
CA HIS A 96 20.81 6.63 8.84
C HIS A 96 20.31 7.42 7.63
N LEU A 97 20.35 8.76 7.72
CA LEU A 97 20.27 9.61 6.53
C LEU A 97 21.32 9.12 5.53
N TRP A 98 20.93 8.98 4.26
CA TRP A 98 21.80 8.54 3.17
C TRP A 98 23.00 9.48 3.07
N HIS A 99 24.09 9.13 3.75
CA HIS A 99 25.33 9.90 3.84
C HIS A 99 25.13 11.32 4.46
N PRO A 100 26.07 11.84 5.27
CA PRO A 100 25.97 13.22 5.78
C PRO A 100 26.15 14.28 4.68
N VAL A 101 26.62 13.88 3.50
CA VAL A 101 26.88 14.78 2.37
C VAL A 101 25.62 14.89 1.53
N ILE A 102 25.07 16.09 1.49
CA ILE A 102 24.04 16.49 0.55
C ILE A 102 24.78 16.97 -0.71
N ILE A 103 24.51 16.35 -1.85
CA ILE A 103 25.10 16.74 -3.14
C ILE A 103 23.99 17.41 -3.95
N ASP A 104 24.22 18.63 -4.43
CA ASP A 104 23.33 19.24 -5.40
C ASP A 104 23.51 18.50 -6.74
N HIS A 105 22.41 18.15 -7.40
CA HIS A 105 22.47 17.59 -8.76
C HIS A 105 23.18 18.51 -9.77
N LEU A 106 23.28 19.81 -9.48
CA LEU A 106 24.07 20.77 -10.28
C LEU A 106 25.58 20.67 -10.05
N ASP A 107 26.02 20.06 -8.94
CA ASP A 107 27.45 19.86 -8.63
C ASP A 107 28.02 18.62 -9.35
N LEU A 108 27.17 17.77 -9.92
CA LEU A 108 27.54 16.62 -10.74
C LEU A 108 27.88 17.10 -12.16
N THR A 109 29.07 17.67 -12.33
CA THR A 109 29.62 18.09 -13.64
C THR A 109 30.62 17.10 -14.19
#